data_AF-A0A679JAD9-F1
#
_entry.id   AF-A0A679JAD9-F1
#
_cell.length_a   1.000
_cell.length_b   1.000
_cell.length_c   1.000
_cell.angle_alpha   90.00
_cell.angle_beta   90.00
_cell.angle_gamma   90.00
#
_symmetry.space_group_name_H-M   'P 1'
#
loop_
_entity.id
_entity.type
_entity.pdbx_description
1 polymer ?
#
loop_
_entity_poly.entity_id
_entity_poly.type
_entity_poly.pdbx_seq_one_letter_code
_entity_poly.pdbx_strand_id
1 'polypeptide(L)'
;MDLSPAQALSSQALGARVRWSGGINAIDAREGGRQCFTMLHATFDARGVLQWPRDAQQFVACGAGGYDRNLVAPYTLLSLEGRVTGQDVLLGKPVPVIEIETLYRHSDCVQGSEQSPECYSGYLQPGKP
;
A
#
# COMPACT_ATOMS: atom_id res chain seq x y z
N MET A 1 -7.63 8.84 13.87
CA MET A 1 -8.38 9.69 12.95
C MET A 1 -8.14 9.10 11.57
N ASP A 2 -9.20 8.64 10.89
CA ASP A 2 -9.06 8.03 9.56
C ASP A 2 -8.92 9.14 8.52
N LEU A 3 -7.68 9.39 8.15
CA LEU A 3 -7.31 10.40 7.18
C LEU A 3 -7.22 9.74 5.81
N SER A 4 -8.00 10.20 4.83
CA SER A 4 -7.97 9.65 3.47
C SER A 4 -6.73 10.10 2.69
N PRO A 5 -6.31 9.40 1.62
CA PRO A 5 -5.22 9.85 0.77
C PRO A 5 -5.40 11.28 0.24
N ALA A 6 -6.61 11.68 -0.15
CA ALA A 6 -6.87 13.06 -0.58
C ALA A 6 -6.64 14.08 0.56
N GLN A 7 -7.03 13.76 1.80
CA GLN A 7 -6.77 14.61 2.96
C GLN A 7 -5.29 14.68 3.33
N ALA A 8 -4.51 13.63 3.02
CA ALA A 8 -3.06 13.60 3.24
C ALA A 8 -2.26 14.54 2.34
N LEU A 9 -2.89 15.14 1.33
CA LEU A 9 -2.28 16.19 0.52
C LEU A 9 -2.20 17.55 1.24
N SER A 10 -2.81 17.68 2.42
CA SER A 10 -2.61 18.88 3.25
C SER A 10 -1.23 18.85 3.90
N SER A 11 -0.55 20.00 3.96
CA SER A 11 0.72 20.14 4.71
C SER A 11 0.57 19.83 6.20
N GLN A 12 -0.64 19.97 6.75
CA GLN A 12 -0.96 19.62 8.13
C GLN A 12 -0.97 18.10 8.39
N ALA A 13 -0.99 17.28 7.33
CA ALA A 13 -0.97 15.83 7.44
C ALA A 13 0.45 15.24 7.57
N LEU A 14 1.51 16.04 7.39
CA LEU A 14 2.89 15.57 7.52
C LEU A 14 3.14 14.95 8.90
N GLY A 15 3.74 13.76 8.92
CA GLY A 15 4.01 12.98 10.13
C GLY A 15 2.80 12.25 10.72
N ALA A 16 1.59 12.48 10.20
CA ALA A 16 0.39 11.79 10.64
C ALA A 16 0.48 10.29 10.36
N ARG A 17 0.03 9.48 11.31
CA ARG A 17 -0.12 8.03 11.12
C ARG A 17 -1.40 7.73 10.35
N VAL A 18 -1.28 6.82 9.39
CA VAL A 18 -2.39 6.38 8.54
C VAL A 18 -2.41 4.86 8.44
N ARG A 19 -3.60 4.32 8.21
CA ARG A 19 -3.81 2.93 7.84
C ARG A 19 -4.63 2.90 6.56
N TRP A 20 -4.01 2.48 5.47
CA TRP A 20 -4.65 2.44 4.16
C TRP A 20 -4.57 1.04 3.58
N SER A 21 -5.49 0.73 2.68
CA SER A 21 -5.45 -0.51 1.92
C SER A 21 -5.56 -0.20 0.44
N GLY A 22 -5.15 -1.14 -0.41
CA GLY A 22 -5.19 -0.93 -1.84
C GLY A 22 -4.55 -2.02 -2.65
N GLY A 23 -4.82 -2.00 -3.95
CA GLY A 23 -4.13 -2.84 -4.92
C GLY A 23 -2.86 -2.15 -5.43
N ILE A 24 -1.80 -2.91 -5.65
CA ILE A 24 -0.58 -2.38 -6.28
C ILE A 24 -0.87 -2.04 -7.76
N ASN A 25 -0.64 -0.80 -8.17
CA ASN A 25 -0.63 -0.40 -9.58
C ASN A 25 0.77 -0.55 -10.20
N ALA A 26 1.81 -0.16 -9.46
CA ALA A 26 3.20 -0.21 -9.91
C ALA A 26 4.16 -0.41 -8.74
N ILE A 27 5.35 -0.95 -9.04
CA ILE A 27 6.41 -1.19 -8.07
C ILE A 27 7.70 -0.56 -8.62
N ASP A 28 8.27 0.37 -7.85
CA ASP A 28 9.46 1.10 -8.24
C ASP A 28 10.58 0.89 -7.21
N ALA A 29 11.80 0.65 -7.69
CA ALA A 29 12.98 0.76 -6.85
C ALA A 29 13.39 2.24 -6.76
N ARG A 30 13.70 2.72 -5.55
CA ARG A 30 14.20 4.08 -5.31
C ARG A 30 15.58 4.03 -4.66
N GLU A 31 16.21 5.21 -4.56
CA GLU A 31 17.54 5.36 -3.97
C GLU A 31 17.63 4.73 -2.56
N GLY A 32 18.82 4.26 -2.21
CA GLY A 32 19.06 3.59 -0.93
C GLY A 32 18.47 2.18 -0.81
N GLY A 33 18.17 1.52 -1.93
CA GLY A 33 17.63 0.15 -1.95
C GLY A 33 16.16 0.04 -1.55
N ARG A 34 15.45 1.17 -1.48
CA ARG A 34 14.05 1.25 -1.08
C ARG A 34 13.15 0.71 -2.20
N GLN A 35 12.05 0.07 -1.80
CA GLN A 35 11.00 -0.31 -2.74
C GLN A 35 9.72 0.46 -2.40
N CYS A 36 9.13 1.08 -3.42
CA CYS A 36 7.90 1.84 -3.30
C CYS A 36 6.80 1.20 -4.14
N PHE A 37 5.59 1.24 -3.61
CA PHE A 37 4.38 0.80 -4.28
C PHE A 37 3.53 2.01 -4.62
N THR A 38 3.15 2.15 -5.89
CA THR A 38 2.01 2.99 -6.25
C THR A 38 0.76 2.19 -6.00
N MET A 39 -0.12 2.67 -5.13
CA MET A 39 -1.32 1.97 -4.67
C MET A 39 -2.58 2.64 -5.20
N LEU A 40 -3.55 1.84 -5.64
CA LEU A 40 -4.94 2.27 -5.78
C LEU A 40 -5.66 2.04 -4.45
N HIS A 41 -6.13 3.11 -3.81
CA HIS A 41 -6.76 3.04 -2.50
C HIS A 41 -8.09 2.28 -2.53
N ALA A 42 -8.24 1.36 -1.58
CA ALA A 42 -9.45 0.61 -1.32
C ALA A 42 -9.83 0.74 0.15
N THR A 43 -11.12 0.57 0.44
CA THR A 43 -11.65 0.51 1.81
C THR A 43 -12.30 -0.85 2.06
N PHE A 44 -12.66 -1.13 3.29
CA PHE A 44 -13.48 -2.28 3.64
C PHE A 44 -14.76 -1.79 4.30
N ASP A 45 -15.90 -2.39 3.96
CA ASP A 45 -17.17 -2.10 4.63
C ASP A 45 -17.18 -2.69 6.06
N ALA A 46 -18.27 -2.46 6.81
CA ALA A 46 -18.40 -2.96 8.18
C ALA A 46 -18.38 -4.50 8.30
N ARG A 47 -18.53 -5.23 7.17
CA ARG A 47 -18.47 -6.70 7.09
C ARG A 47 -17.11 -7.19 6.59
N GLY A 48 -16.15 -6.30 6.38
CA GLY A 48 -14.84 -6.65 5.84
C GLY A 48 -14.84 -6.92 4.33
N VAL A 49 -15.87 -6.46 3.59
CA VAL A 49 -15.92 -6.61 2.14
C VAL A 49 -15.15 -5.46 1.49
N LEU A 50 -14.18 -5.80 0.63
CA LEU A 50 -13.39 -4.84 -0.13
C LEU A 50 -14.29 -3.93 -0.99
N GLN A 51 -14.06 -2.63 -0.90
CA GLN A 51 -14.73 -1.60 -1.68
C GLN A 51 -13.70 -0.78 -2.44
N TRP A 52 -14.00 -0.52 -3.72
CA TRP A 52 -13.26 0.43 -4.54
C TRP A 52 -14.05 1.74 -4.58
N PRO A 53 -13.58 2.82 -3.92
CA PRO A 53 -14.27 4.11 -3.92
C PRO A 53 -14.44 4.63 -5.35
N ARG A 54 -15.60 5.24 -5.65
CA ARG A 54 -15.87 5.84 -6.97
C ARG A 54 -14.83 6.90 -7.35
N ASP A 55 -14.45 7.72 -6.38
CA ASP A 55 -13.38 8.69 -6.52
C ASP A 55 -12.04 7.99 -6.23
N ALA A 56 -11.54 7.26 -7.22
CA ALA A 56 -10.30 6.52 -7.14
C ALA A 56 -9.14 7.43 -6.67
N GLN A 57 -8.56 7.10 -5.54
CA GLN A 57 -7.41 7.80 -4.97
C GLN A 57 -6.18 6.93 -5.06
N GLN A 58 -5.03 7.55 -5.34
CA GLN A 58 -3.74 6.88 -5.35
C GLN A 58 -2.84 7.43 -4.26
N PHE A 59 -1.91 6.61 -3.81
CA PHE A 59 -0.83 7.02 -2.91
C PHE A 59 0.42 6.20 -3.21
N VAL A 60 1.57 6.71 -2.79
CA VAL A 60 2.83 5.97 -2.83
C VAL A 60 3.18 5.51 -1.43
N ALA A 61 3.58 4.26 -1.28
CA ALA A 61 4.04 3.71 -0.01
C ALA A 61 5.44 3.12 -0.18
N CYS A 62 6.40 3.61 0.59
CA CYS A 62 7.80 3.22 0.47
C CYS A 62 8.27 2.45 1.70
N GLY A 63 8.82 1.27 1.47
CA GLY A 63 9.49 0.45 2.49
C GLY A 63 11.00 0.70 2.51
N ALA A 64 11.62 0.30 3.62
CA ALA A 64 13.06 0.45 3.85
C ALA A 64 13.95 -0.49 2.99
N GLY A 65 13.36 -1.45 2.27
CA GLY A 65 14.05 -2.42 1.44
C GLY A 65 13.11 -3.09 0.43
N GLY A 66 13.64 -4.02 -0.37
CA GLY A 66 12.85 -4.81 -1.32
C GLY A 66 12.00 -5.89 -0.64
N TYR A 67 10.79 -6.10 -1.13
CA TYR A 67 9.92 -7.21 -0.73
C TYR A 67 10.04 -8.37 -1.72
N ASP A 68 9.70 -9.59 -1.28
CA ASP A 68 9.74 -10.79 -2.12
C ASP A 68 8.81 -10.63 -3.33
N ARG A 69 9.37 -10.77 -4.53
CA ARG A 69 8.65 -10.58 -5.81
C ARG A 69 7.58 -11.64 -6.07
N ASN A 70 7.62 -12.77 -5.36
CA ASN A 70 6.55 -13.77 -5.41
C ASN A 70 5.36 -13.38 -4.53
N LEU A 71 5.55 -12.45 -3.59
CA LEU A 71 4.52 -12.01 -2.65
C LEU A 71 3.94 -10.65 -3.01
N VAL A 72 4.68 -9.81 -3.74
CA VAL A 72 4.21 -8.50 -4.24
C VAL A 72 4.35 -8.41 -5.75
N ALA A 73 3.21 -8.19 -6.42
CA ALA A 73 3.11 -7.94 -7.84
C ALA A 73 1.98 -6.93 -8.11
N PRO A 74 1.88 -6.35 -9.31
CA PRO A 74 0.69 -5.60 -9.68
C PRO A 74 -0.59 -6.36 -9.35
N TYR A 75 -1.58 -5.64 -8.83
CA TYR A 75 -2.89 -6.11 -8.32
C TYR A 75 -2.88 -6.86 -6.99
N THR A 76 -1.72 -7.13 -6.37
CA THR A 76 -1.68 -7.65 -4.99
C THR A 76 -2.40 -6.66 -4.06
N LEU A 77 -3.32 -7.18 -3.24
CA LEU A 77 -4.06 -6.39 -2.26
C LEU A 77 -3.26 -6.31 -0.94
N LEU A 78 -2.98 -5.08 -0.51
CA LEU A 78 -2.21 -4.79 0.69
C LEU A 78 -2.99 -3.94 1.68
N SER A 79 -2.73 -4.13 2.98
CA SER A 79 -2.97 -3.13 4.02
C SER A 79 -1.64 -2.62 4.56
N LEU A 80 -1.54 -1.30 4.73
CA LEU A 80 -0.33 -0.61 5.12
C LEU A 80 -0.63 0.28 6.32
N GLU A 81 0.23 0.22 7.33
CA GLU A 81 0.29 1.22 8.38
C GLU A 81 1.60 1.99 8.21
N GLY A 82 1.55 3.31 8.37
CA GLY A 82 2.69 4.15 8.08
C GLY A 82 2.48 5.61 8.45
N ARG A 83 3.45 6.43 8.06
CA ARG A 83 3.42 7.89 8.29
C ARG A 83 3.48 8.64 6.99
N VAL A 84 2.67 9.69 6.86
CA VAL A 84 2.76 10.62 5.72
C VAL A 84 4.09 11.36 5.80
N THR A 85 4.92 11.22 4.76
CA THR A 85 6.24 11.84 4.68
C THR A 85 6.31 12.97 3.67
N GLY A 86 5.33 13.06 2.77
CA GLY A 86 5.31 14.07 1.74
C GLY A 86 4.34 13.75 0.64
N GLN A 87 4.69 14.19 -0.57
CA GLN A 87 3.90 14.04 -1.78
C GLN A 87 4.80 13.70 -2.96
N ASP A 88 4.22 13.07 -3.96
CA ASP A 88 4.82 12.80 -5.27
C ASP A 88 3.84 13.22 -6.38
N VAL A 89 4.27 13.16 -7.63
CA VAL A 89 3.43 13.48 -8.79
C VAL A 89 3.27 12.22 -9.65
N LEU A 90 2.05 11.71 -9.74
CA LEU A 90 1.68 10.60 -10.61
C LEU A 90 0.74 11.10 -11.71
N LEU A 91 1.15 10.93 -12.98
CA LEU A 91 0.37 11.36 -14.15
C LEU A 91 -0.12 12.82 -14.04
N GLY A 92 0.76 13.71 -13.54
CA GLY A 92 0.46 15.14 -13.38
C GLY A 92 -0.45 15.48 -12.19
N LYS A 93 -0.77 14.53 -11.30
CA LYS A 93 -1.57 14.75 -10.10
C LYS A 93 -0.75 14.50 -8.83
N PRO A 94 -0.86 15.36 -7.81
CA PRO A 94 -0.20 15.12 -6.53
C PRO A 94 -0.83 13.91 -5.84
N VAL A 95 0.01 13.06 -5.27
CA VAL A 95 -0.40 11.92 -4.43
C VAL A 95 0.40 11.95 -3.13
N PRO A 96 -0.18 11.54 -1.99
CA PRO A 96 0.58 11.46 -0.75
C PRO A 96 1.59 10.31 -0.81
N VAL A 97 2.71 10.51 -0.12
CA VAL A 97 3.74 9.48 0.11
C VAL A 97 3.71 9.10 1.57
N ILE A 98 3.74 7.79 1.84
CA ILE A 98 3.89 7.25 3.19
C ILE A 98 5.16 6.42 3.34
N GLU A 99 5.78 6.48 4.51
CA GLU A 99 6.76 5.51 4.97
C GLU A 99 6.04 4.33 5.60
N ILE A 100 6.33 3.11 5.13
CA ILE A 100 5.72 1.88 5.63
C ILE A 100 6.31 1.55 7.00
N GLU A 101 5.47 1.53 8.04
CA GLU A 101 5.79 0.96 9.36
C GLU A 101 5.39 -0.52 9.41
N THR A 102 4.30 -0.91 8.74
CA THR A 102 3.82 -2.31 8.67
C THR A 102 3.13 -2.58 7.34
N LEU A 103 3.38 -3.76 6.76
CA LEU A 103 2.80 -4.22 5.50
C LEU A 103 2.12 -5.57 5.69
N TYR A 104 0.86 -5.70 5.31
CA TYR A 104 0.10 -6.94 5.34
C TYR A 104 -0.43 -7.28 3.94
N ARG A 105 -0.18 -8.51 3.49
CA ARG A 105 -0.73 -9.06 2.25
C ARG A 105 -2.03 -9.78 2.53
N HIS A 106 -3.09 -9.39 1.84
CA HIS A 106 -4.35 -10.13 1.85
C HIS A 106 -4.27 -11.33 0.91
N SER A 107 -4.95 -12.42 1.26
CA SER A 107 -5.09 -13.54 0.34
C SER A 107 -6.00 -13.16 -0.82
N ASP A 108 -5.53 -13.43 -2.03
CA ASP A 108 -6.24 -13.32 -3.30
C ASP A 108 -6.75 -14.67 -3.80
N CYS A 109 -6.64 -15.71 -2.96
CA CYS A 109 -6.94 -17.07 -3.38
C CYS A 109 -8.38 -17.47 -3.18
N VAL A 110 -8.82 -18.33 -4.10
CA VAL A 110 -10.09 -19.04 -4.00
C VAL A 110 -9.95 -20.20 -3.00
N GLN A 111 -11.08 -20.60 -2.43
CA GLN A 111 -11.17 -21.74 -1.53
C GLN A 111 -10.59 -23.00 -2.19
N GLY A 112 -9.70 -23.71 -1.48
CA GLY A 112 -8.99 -24.90 -1.98
C GLY A 112 -7.58 -24.67 -2.51
N SER A 113 -7.10 -23.43 -2.57
CA SER A 113 -5.72 -23.09 -2.98
C SER A 113 -4.80 -22.73 -1.80
N GLU A 114 -5.18 -23.00 -0.55
CA GLU A 114 -4.53 -22.43 0.64
C GLU A 114 -3.05 -22.80 0.81
N GLN A 115 -2.58 -23.89 0.19
CA GLN A 115 -1.19 -24.35 0.26
C GLN A 115 -0.28 -23.73 -0.81
N SER A 116 -0.85 -23.03 -1.79
CA SER A 116 -0.08 -22.34 -2.83
C SER A 116 0.72 -21.18 -2.23
N PRO A 117 2.03 -21.05 -2.48
CA PRO A 117 2.84 -19.93 -1.99
C PRO A 117 2.27 -18.55 -2.37
N GLU A 118 1.66 -18.44 -3.55
CA GLU A 118 0.95 -17.26 -4.05
C GLU A 118 -0.27 -16.90 -3.20
N CYS A 119 -0.79 -17.82 -2.39
CA CYS A 119 -1.93 -17.61 -1.50
C CYS A 119 -1.56 -17.10 -0.11
N TYR A 120 -0.27 -16.87 0.13
CA TYR A 120 0.23 -16.37 1.39
C TYR A 120 -0.53 -15.12 1.85
N SER A 121 -1.02 -15.13 3.09
CA SER A 121 -1.57 -13.94 3.72
C SER A 121 -0.92 -13.73 5.06
N GLY A 122 -0.48 -12.51 5.32
CA GLY A 122 0.33 -12.22 6.49
C GLY A 122 1.16 -10.96 6.34
N TYR A 123 1.89 -10.68 7.42
CA TYR A 123 2.80 -9.55 7.46
C TYR A 123 4.03 -9.80 6.61
N LEU A 124 4.35 -8.84 5.75
CA LEU A 124 5.55 -8.85 4.93
C LEU A 124 6.63 -8.00 5.59
N GLN A 125 7.85 -8.52 5.57
CA GLN A 125 9.05 -7.78 6.00
C GLN A 125 9.87 -7.44 4.75
N PRO A 126 10.44 -6.23 4.66
CA PRO A 126 11.42 -5.97 3.63
C PRO A 126 12.67 -6.84 3.88
N GLY A 127 13.31 -7.27 2.81
CA GLY A 127 14.65 -7.82 2.87
C GLY A 127 15.63 -6.80 3.47
N LYS A 128 16.70 -7.30 4.09
CA LYS A 128 17.78 -6.42 4.57
C LYS A 128 18.38 -5.68 3.36
N PRO A 129 18.67 -4.37 3.49
CA PRO A 129 19.41 -3.61 2.48
C PRO A 129 20.75 -4.24 2.12
#